data_AF-A0A2A8PTI6-F1
#
_entry.id   AF-A0A2A8PTI6-F1
#
_cell.length_a   1.000
_cell.length_b   1.000
_cell.length_c   1.000
_cell.angle_alpha   90.00
_cell.angle_beta   90.00
_cell.angle_gamma   90.00
#
_symmetry.space_group_name_H-M   'P 1'
#
loop_
_entity.id
_entity.type
_entity.pdbx_description
1 polymer ?
#
loop_
_entity_poly.entity_id
_entity_poly.type
_entity_poly.pdbx_seq_one_letter_code
_entity_poly.pdbx_strand_id
1 'polypeptide(L)' 'MEHYVDLEGLLQKHRITLADLSRRTGIERPNLTRIKRNQTATLGSISRIAQALNIKDINEIVKVR' A
#
# COMPACT_ATOMS: atom_id res chain seq x y z
N MET A 1 6.93 8.03 17.95
CA MET A 1 6.19 6.89 17.37
C MET A 1 6.63 6.76 15.92
N GLU A 2 7.05 5.58 15.50
CA GLU A 2 7.49 5.34 14.12
C GLU A 2 6.29 4.82 13.30
N HIS A 3 6.02 5.44 12.16
CA HIS A 3 4.94 5.05 11.25
C HIS A 3 5.48 4.22 10.09
N TYR A 4 4.72 3.24 9.62
CA TYR A 4 5.10 2.39 8.50
C TYR A 4 3.91 2.02 7.61
N VAL A 5 4.18 1.76 6.33
CA VAL A 5 3.17 1.30 5.36
C VAL A 5 3.08 -0.22 5.41
N ASP A 6 1.92 -0.74 5.78
CA ASP A 6 1.65 -2.18 5.83
C ASP A 6 1.09 -2.70 4.51
N LEU A 7 1.94 -2.76 3.48
CA LEU A 7 1.50 -3.25 2.17
C LEU A 7 1.15 -4.74 2.20
N GLU A 8 1.83 -5.53 3.03
CA GLU A 8 1.56 -6.97 3.15
C GLU A 8 0.18 -7.23 3.74
N GLY A 9 -0.16 -6.56 4.84
CA GLY A 9 -1.50 -6.65 5.44
C GLY A 9 -2.60 -6.23 4.48
N LEU A 10 -2.38 -5.20 3.66
CA LEU A 10 -3.33 -4.78 2.63
C LEU A 10 -3.53 -5.87 1.55
N LEU A 11 -2.47 -6.47 1.04
CA LEU A 11 -2.57 -7.54 0.03
C LEU A 11 -3.37 -8.74 0.58
N GLN A 12 -3.09 -9.13 1.82
CA GLN A 12 -3.78 -10.23 2.49
C GLN A 12 -5.27 -9.90 2.74
N LYS A 13 -5.56 -8.72 3.29
CA LYS A 13 -6.92 -8.25 3.59
C LYS A 13 -7.80 -8.22 2.35
N HIS A 14 -7.28 -7.70 1.24
CA HIS A 14 -8.02 -7.60 -0.02
C HIS A 14 -7.93 -8.86 -0.89
N ARG A 15 -7.16 -9.89 -0.47
CA ARG A 15 -6.92 -11.14 -1.22
C ARG A 15 -6.44 -10.88 -2.64
N ILE A 16 -5.49 -9.97 -2.80
CA ILE A 16 -4.92 -9.58 -4.09
C ILE A 16 -3.41 -9.78 -4.11
N THR A 17 -2.85 -9.95 -5.30
CA THR A 17 -1.40 -10.01 -5.49
C THR A 17 -0.80 -8.61 -5.66
N LEU A 18 0.53 -8.51 -5.54
CA LEU A 18 1.25 -7.28 -5.88
C LEU A 18 1.04 -6.87 -7.35
N ALA A 19 0.84 -7.84 -8.25
CA ALA A 19 0.55 -7.58 -9.66
C ALA A 19 -0.86 -6.99 -9.85
N ASP A 20 -1.84 -7.47 -9.09
CA ASP A 20 -3.19 -6.88 -9.06
C ASP A 20 -3.15 -5.45 -8.54
N LEU A 21 -2.44 -5.22 -7.43
CA LEU A 21 -2.30 -3.89 -6.87
C LEU A 21 -1.63 -2.92 -7.86
N SER A 22 -0.61 -3.39 -8.59
CA SER A 22 0.03 -2.61 -9.64
C SER A 22 -0.96 -2.19 -10.73
N ARG A 23 -1.78 -3.12 -11.23
CA ARG A 23 -2.82 -2.82 -12.23
C ARG A 23 -3.86 -1.83 -11.71
N ARG A 24 -4.30 -1.96 -10.46
CA ARG A 24 -5.35 -1.10 -9.88
C ARG A 24 -4.86 0.31 -9.55
N THR A 25 -3.61 0.44 -9.12
CA THR A 25 -3.04 1.72 -8.67
C THR A 25 -2.29 2.48 -9.76
N GLY A 26 -1.90 1.80 -10.84
CA GLY A 26 -0.95 2.32 -11.84
C GLY A 26 0.48 2.45 -11.30
N ILE A 27 0.76 2.00 -10.07
CA ILE A 27 2.11 2.00 -9.50
C ILE A 27 2.84 0.77 -10.02
N GLU A 28 4.03 0.97 -10.58
CA GLU A 28 4.83 -0.14 -11.10
C GLU A 28 5.20 -1.16 -10.01
N ARG A 29 5.22 -2.45 -10.38
CA ARG A 29 5.56 -3.54 -9.45
C ARG A 29 6.90 -3.33 -8.72
N PRO A 30 8.00 -2.86 -9.35
CA PRO A 30 9.25 -2.61 -8.62
C PRO A 30 9.08 -1.58 -7.49
N ASN A 31 8.27 -0.54 -7.71
CA ASN A 31 8.00 0.47 -6.69
C ASN A 31 7.14 -0.11 -5.55
N LEU A 32 6.10 -0.89 -5.86
CA LEU A 32 5.32 -1.60 -4.84
C LEU A 32 6.16 -2.61 -4.04
N THR A 33 7.10 -3.32 -4.68
CA THR A 33 8.07 -4.20 -3.99
C THR A 33 8.95 -3.40 -3.03
N ARG A 34 9.42 -2.21 -3.45
CA ARG A 34 10.21 -1.32 -2.59
C ARG A 34 9.40 -0.83 -1.40
N ILE A 35 8.14 -0.44 -1.61
CA ILE A 35 7.22 -0.02 -0.55
C ILE A 35 6.99 -1.17 0.43
N LYS A 36 6.70 -2.39 -0.05
CA LYS A 36 6.51 -3.56 0.80
C LYS A 36 7.74 -3.86 1.67
N ARG A 37 8.94 -3.80 1.08
CA ARG A 37 10.19 -4.12 1.77
C ARG A 37 10.61 -3.04 2.75
N ASN A 38 10.56 -1.78 2.33
CA ASN A 38 11.06 -0.65 3.12
C ASN A 38 9.98 -0.03 4.01
N GLN A 39 8.74 -0.50 3.90
CA GLN A 39 7.55 -0.02 4.62
C GLN A 39 7.37 1.50 4.54
N THR A 40 7.81 2.11 3.44
CA THR A 40 7.81 3.56 3.22
C THR A 40 7.24 3.88 1.85
N ALA A 41 6.36 4.88 1.78
CA ALA A 41 5.74 5.34 0.55
C ALA A 41 5.54 6.86 0.58
N THR A 42 5.46 7.46 -0.60
CA THR A 42 5.05 8.86 -0.71
C THR A 42 3.55 9.00 -0.47
N LEU A 43 3.09 10.19 -0.07
CA LEU A 43 1.65 10.49 0.06
C LEU A 43 0.89 10.23 -1.26
N GLY A 44 1.51 10.49 -2.41
CA GLY A 44 0.92 10.18 -3.71
C GLY A 44 0.69 8.68 -3.93
N SER A 45 1.65 7.83 -3.54
CA SER A 45 1.45 6.37 -3.59
C SER A 45 0.38 5.91 -2.59
N ILE A 46 0.37 6.46 -1.37
CA ILE A 46 -0.66 6.17 -0.36
C ILE A 46 -2.05 6.52 -0.88
N SER A 47 -2.22 7.71 -1.47
CA SER A 47 -3.50 8.15 -2.05
C SER A 47 -3.96 7.23 -3.17
N ARG A 48 -3.06 6.79 -4.06
CA ARG A 48 -3.40 5.84 -5.13
C ARG A 48 -3.81 4.49 -4.58
N ILE A 49 -3.09 3.98 -3.58
CA ILE A 49 -3.45 2.72 -2.90
C ILE A 49 -4.82 2.85 -2.23
N ALA A 50 -5.08 3.95 -1.53
CA ALA A 50 -6.36 4.19 -0.87
C ALA A 50 -7.53 4.20 -1.86
N GLN A 51 -7.39 4.95 -2.96
CA GLN A 51 -8.40 5.01 -4.02
C GLN A 51 -8.63 3.65 -4.67
N ALA A 52 -7.55 2.94 -5.05
CA ALA A 52 -7.60 1.66 -5.72
C ALA A 52 -8.24 0.53 -4.89
N LEU A 53 -8.16 0.64 -3.56
CA LEU A 53 -8.70 -0.33 -2.61
C LEU A 53 -9.97 0.15 -1.91
N ASN A 54 -10.50 1.33 -2.27
CA ASN A 54 -11.65 1.98 -1.64
C ASN A 54 -11.50 2.12 -0.10
N ILE A 55 -10.29 2.47 0.34
CA ILE A 55 -9.96 2.69 1.75
C ILE A 55 -10.22 4.16 2.09
N LYS A 56 -11.01 4.39 3.15
CA LYS A 56 -11.33 5.74 3.64
C LYS A 56 -10.52 6.13 4.86
N ASP A 57 -10.05 5.15 5.64
CA ASP A 57 -9.22 5.37 6.82
C ASP A 57 -7.75 5.10 6.49
N ILE A 58 -6.91 6.13 6.58
CA ILE A 58 -5.47 6.04 6.33
C ILE A 58 -4.78 5.06 7.29
N ASN A 59 -5.35 4.83 8.49
CA ASN A 59 -4.82 3.87 9.46
C ASN A 59 -4.92 2.42 8.97
N GLU A 60 -5.67 2.14 7.90
CA GLU A 60 -5.65 0.84 7.24
C GLU A 60 -4.36 0.62 6.42
N ILE A 61 -3.71 1.70 5.99
CA ILE A 61 -2.49 1.68 5.16
C ILE A 61 -1.25 1.97 5.99
N VAL A 62 -1.31 2.99 6.85
CA VAL A 62 -0.20 3.45 7.69
C VAL A 62 -0.45 3.00 9.13
N LYS A 63 0.50 2.25 9.69
CA LYS A 63 0.46 1.69 11.04
C LYS A 63 1.52 2.35 11.92
N VAL A 64 1.36 2.19 13.22
CA VAL A 64 2.33 2.63 14.24
C VAL A 64 3.05 1.39 14.77
N ARG A 65 4.36 1.47 14.99
CA ARG A 65 5.12 0.45 15.72
C ARG A 65 4.91 0.54 17.24
#